data_AF-A0A4R0WRZ9-F1
#
_entry.id   AF-A0A4R0WRZ9-F1
#
_cell.length_a   1.000
_cell.length_b   1.000
_cell.length_c   1.000
_cell.angle_alpha   90.00
_cell.angle_beta   90.00
_cell.angle_gamma   90.00
#
_symmetry.space_group_name_H-M   'P 1'
#
loop_
_entity.id
_entity.type
_entity.pdbx_description
1 polymer ?
#
loop_
_entity_poly.entity_id
_entity_poly.type
_entity_poly.pdbx_seq_one_letter_code
_entity_poly.pdbx_strand_id
1 'polypeptide(L)' 'MPRRCAARSSTPELVDSVVMGNVVQAGNGMNVARQAAIHGGLPVSVPAMTVNRVCGSGAQAVASAYAEIAGADSRAS' A
#
# COMPACT_ATOMS: atom_id res chain seq x y z
N MET A 1 -18.96 11.12 0.79
CA MET A 1 -18.65 9.67 0.71
C MET A 1 -17.46 9.40 1.64
N PRO A 2 -17.52 8.46 2.61
CA PRO A 2 -16.49 8.35 3.63
C PRO A 2 -15.23 7.67 3.06
N ARG A 3 -14.11 8.40 3.08
CA ARG A 3 -12.76 8.05 2.62
C ARG A 3 -12.08 6.96 3.48
N ARG A 4 -12.64 5.76 3.58
CA ARG A 4 -12.12 4.73 4.52
C ARG A 4 -11.23 3.71 3.82
N CYS A 5 -9.97 4.08 3.53
CA CYS A 5 -8.89 3.10 3.40
C CYS A 5 -8.12 2.93 4.72
N ALA A 6 -8.14 3.92 5.61
CA ALA A 6 -7.67 3.75 6.98
C ALA A 6 -8.68 2.90 7.77
N ALA A 7 -8.21 1.76 8.28
CA ALA A 7 -8.95 0.92 9.20
C ALA A 7 -9.51 1.75 10.36
N ARG A 8 -10.63 1.29 10.90
CA ARG A 8 -11.56 1.99 11.81
C ARG A 8 -10.95 2.55 13.12
N SER A 9 -9.64 2.42 13.33
CA SER A 9 -8.93 2.75 14.58
C SER A 9 -7.42 3.02 14.46
N SER A 10 -6.80 3.01 13.28
CA SER A 10 -5.35 3.26 13.15
C SER A 10 -5.07 4.73 12.86
N THR A 11 -4.25 5.39 13.68
CA THR A 11 -3.73 6.71 13.36
C THR A 11 -2.98 6.63 12.02
N PRO A 12 -3.29 7.48 11.02
CA PRO A 12 -2.65 7.47 9.71
C PRO A 12 -1.12 7.58 9.76
N GLU A 13 -0.60 8.11 10.87
CA GLU A 13 0.81 8.29 11.19
C GLU A 13 1.56 6.97 11.46
N LEU A 14 0.86 5.88 11.78
CA LEU A 14 1.46 4.57 12.02
C LEU A 14 1.67 3.74 10.74
N VAL A 15 1.31 4.28 9.57
CA VAL A 15 1.44 3.58 8.30
C VAL A 15 2.74 4.01 7.62
N ASP A 16 3.72 3.12 7.61
CA ASP A 16 5.04 3.40 7.01
C ASP A 16 5.05 3.26 5.48
N SER A 17 4.27 2.34 4.93
CA SER A 17 4.18 2.13 3.47
C SER A 17 2.83 1.51 3.07
N VAL A 18 2.47 1.64 1.79
CA VAL A 18 1.28 1.01 1.21
C VAL A 18 1.66 0.17 -0.01
N VAL A 19 1.41 -1.14 0.06
CA VAL A 19 1.52 -2.03 -1.09
C VAL A 19 0.13 -2.49 -1.52
N MET A 20 -0.24 -2.25 -2.79
CA MET A 20 -1.56 -2.62 -3.32
C MET A 20 -1.44 -3.53 -4.54
N GLY A 21 -2.15 -4.65 -4.54
CA GLY A 21 -2.30 -5.48 -5.72
C GLY A 21 -3.31 -4.91 -6.71
N ASN A 22 -2.95 -4.73 -7.99
CA ASN A 22 -3.89 -4.37 -9.05
C ASN A 22 -3.50 -5.03 -10.38
N VAL A 23 -4.42 -5.80 -10.96
CA VAL A 23 -4.20 -6.57 -12.20
C VAL A 23 -4.37 -5.71 -13.45
N VAL A 24 -5.46 -4.93 -13.52
CA VAL A 24 -5.79 -4.13 -14.70
C VAL A 24 -5.59 -2.66 -14.33
N GLN A 25 -4.40 -2.15 -14.63
CA GLN A 25 -4.00 -0.78 -14.28
C GLN A 25 -4.35 0.25 -15.36
N ALA A 26 -4.63 -0.20 -16.59
CA ALA A 26 -5.00 0.66 -17.70
C ALA A 26 -6.21 1.54 -17.34
N GLY A 27 -6.11 2.85 -17.61
CA GLY A 27 -7.18 3.81 -17.32
C GLY A 27 -7.25 4.32 -15.87
N ASN A 28 -6.49 3.73 -14.93
CA ASN A 28 -6.51 4.13 -13.51
C ASN A 28 -5.46 5.20 -13.15
N GLY A 29 -4.70 5.69 -14.13
CA GLY A 29 -3.63 6.67 -13.93
C GLY A 29 -2.35 6.07 -13.34
N MET A 30 -1.43 6.94 -12.93
CA MET A 30 -0.14 6.54 -12.38
C MET A 30 -0.29 5.99 -10.96
N ASN A 31 0.32 4.84 -10.70
CA ASN A 31 0.44 4.20 -9.38
C ASN A 31 -0.88 4.20 -8.58
N VAL A 32 -1.74 3.21 -8.87
CA VAL A 32 -3.07 3.08 -8.26
C VAL A 32 -3.01 3.00 -6.74
N ALA A 33 -1.98 2.35 -6.18
CA ALA A 33 -1.73 2.32 -4.73
C ALA A 33 -1.58 3.74 -4.15
N ARG A 34 -0.87 4.62 -4.87
CA ARG A 34 -0.65 6.00 -4.44
C ARG A 34 -1.93 6.83 -4.48
N GLN A 35 -2.70 6.68 -5.56
CA GLN A 35 -4.01 7.33 -5.66
C GLN A 35 -4.91 6.84 -4.51
N ALA A 36 -4.98 5.53 -4.28
CA ALA A 36 -5.78 4.96 -3.19
C ALA A 36 -5.33 5.46 -1.80
N ALA A 37 -4.02 5.53 -1.54
CA ALA A 37 -3.47 6.02 -0.27
C ALA A 37 -3.87 7.48 0.02
N ILE A 38 -3.70 8.38 -0.96
CA ILE A 38 -4.05 9.81 -0.83
C ILE A 38 -5.57 9.95 -0.63
N HIS A 39 -6.37 9.30 -1.46
CA HIS A 39 -7.84 9.36 -1.35
C HIS A 39 -8.33 8.72 -0.04
N GLY A 40 -7.56 7.77 0.49
CA GLY A 40 -7.76 7.09 1.77
C GLY A 40 -7.38 7.89 3.02
N GLY A 41 -6.82 9.09 2.84
CA GLY A 41 -6.46 9.99 3.94
C GLY A 41 -5.06 9.79 4.51
N LEU A 42 -4.19 9.03 3.84
CA LEU A 42 -2.79 8.91 4.24
C LEU A 42 -1.99 10.15 3.82
N PRO A 43 -1.00 10.57 4.64
CA PRO A 43 -0.16 11.71 4.30
C PRO A 43 0.68 11.45 3.07
N VAL A 44 1.04 12.53 2.36
CA VAL A 44 1.81 12.42 1.12
C VAL A 44 3.23 11.89 1.34
N SER A 45 3.75 11.96 2.56
CA SER A 45 5.03 11.37 2.93
C SER A 45 5.04 9.84 2.90
N VAL A 46 3.88 9.17 3.02
CA VAL A 46 3.80 7.71 3.05
C VAL A 46 4.03 7.15 1.64
N PRO A 47 5.11 6.38 1.41
CA PRO A 47 5.37 5.73 0.14
C PRO A 47 4.27 4.70 -0.18
N ALA A 48 3.96 4.56 -1.47
CA ALA A 48 2.98 3.59 -1.94
C ALA A 48 3.40 2.97 -3.27
N MET A 49 3.21 1.67 -3.43
CA MET A 49 3.54 0.95 -4.66
C MET A 49 2.44 -0.03 -5.08
N THR A 50 2.26 -0.17 -6.40
CA THR A 50 1.30 -1.12 -6.97
C THR A 50 2.04 -2.35 -7.49
N VAL A 51 1.58 -3.55 -7.13
CA VAL A 51 2.11 -4.82 -7.63
C VAL A 51 1.10 -5.52 -8.53
N ASN A 52 1.61 -6.22 -9.55
CA ASN A 52 0.79 -7.00 -10.48
C ASN A 52 1.37 -8.41 -10.63
N ARG A 53 0.59 -9.39 -10.19
CA ARG A 53 0.82 -10.83 -10.35
C ARG A 53 -0.48 -11.55 -10.72
N VAL A 54 -1.30 -10.92 -11.56
CA VAL A 54 -2.64 -11.42 -11.95
C VAL A 54 -3.46 -11.75 -10.70
N CYS A 55 -4.10 -12.92 -10.62
CA CYS A 55 -4.88 -13.36 -9.47
C CYS A 55 -4.07 -13.40 -8.16
N GLY A 56 -2.74 -13.55 -8.26
CA GLY A 56 -1.83 -13.54 -7.12
C GLY A 56 -1.41 -12.15 -6.62
N SER A 57 -1.90 -11.05 -7.22
CA SER A 57 -1.45 -9.69 -6.86
C SER A 57 -1.71 -9.33 -5.40
N GLY A 58 -2.81 -9.82 -4.81
CA GLY A 58 -3.11 -9.61 -3.40
C GLY A 58 -2.10 -10.32 -2.49
N ALA A 59 -1.81 -11.60 -2.75
CA ALA A 59 -0.81 -12.36 -2.01
C ALA A 59 0.60 -11.77 -2.18
N GLN A 60 0.93 -11.33 -3.39
CA GLN A 60 2.19 -10.62 -3.67
C GLN A 60 2.30 -9.33 -2.84
N ALA A 61 1.21 -8.55 -2.73
CA ALA A 61 1.22 -7.32 -1.94
C ALA A 61 1.51 -7.60 -0.46
N VAL A 62 0.89 -8.64 0.11
CA VAL A 62 1.15 -9.08 1.50
C VAL A 62 2.61 -9.55 1.66
N ALA A 63 3.11 -10.36 0.72
CA ALA A 63 4.49 -10.84 0.76
C ALA A 63 5.51 -9.69 0.66
N SER A 64 5.26 -8.70 -0.19
CA SER A 64 6.09 -7.50 -0.31
C SER A 64 6.06 -6.66 0.97
N ALA A 65 4.87 -6.41 1.54
CA ALA A 65 4.76 -5.69 2.81
C ALA A 65 5.48 -6.43 3.96
N TYR A 66 5.35 -7.76 4.01
CA TYR A 66 6.10 -8.57 4.98
C TYR A 66 7.61 -8.45 4.78
N ALA A 67 8.10 -8.51 3.53
CA ALA A 67 9.52 -8.35 3.24
C ALA A 67 10.03 -6.95 3.60
N GLU A 68 9.21 -5.90 3.46
CA GLU A 68 9.53 -4.55 3.92
C GLU A 68 9.65 -4.49 5.44
N ILE A 69 8.70 -5.07 6.19
CA ILE A 69 8.73 -5.11 7.66
C ILE A 69 9.91 -5.95 8.16
N ALA A 70 10.04 -7.19 7.70
CA ALA A 70 11.12 -8.09 8.12
C ALA A 70 12.50 -7.60 7.66
N GLY A 71 12.58 -6.97 6.48
CA GLY A 71 13.80 -6.36 5.96
C GLY A 71 14.18 -5.06 6.68
N ALA A 72 13.22 -4.33 7.24
CA ALA A 72 13.46 -3.22 8.15
C ALA A 72 13.98 -3.71 9.50
N ASP A 73 13.41 -4.79 10.07
CA ASP A 73 13.93 -5.43 11.28
C ASP A 73 15.39 -5.91 11.09
N SER A 74 15.72 -6.41 9.89
CA SER A 74 17.08 -6.86 9.53
C SER A 74 18.10 -5.72 9.39
N ARG A 75 17.65 -4.47 9.22
CA ARG A 75 18.49 -3.26 9.13
C ARG A 75 18.67 -2.54 10.47
N ALA A 76 17.99 -3.01 11.52
CA ALA A 76 18.10 -2.52 12.88
C ALA A 76 19.08 -3.33 13.75
N SER A 77 19.87 -4.24 13.16
CA SER A 77 20.95 -5.00 13.81
C SER A 77 22.32 -4.67 13.22
#